data_AF-A0A2G5SC27-F1
#
_entry.id   AF-A0A2G5SC27-F1
#
_cell.length_a   1.000
_cell.length_b   1.000
_cell.length_c   1.000
_cell.angle_alpha   90.00
_cell.angle_beta   90.00
_cell.angle_gamma   90.00
#
_symmetry.space_group_name_H-M   'P 1'
#
loop_
_entity.id
_entity.type
_entity.pdbx_description
1 polymer ?
#
loop_
_entity_poly.entity_id
_entity_poly.type
_entity_poly.pdbx_seq_one_letter_code
_entity_poly.pdbx_strand_id
1 'polypeptide(L)'
;MDIIDESCWTIKKEKGRFPGTKRVPVSIDAQDLRKRVEALIKESVKENEDIEPILHNVTDSAIAEMCRFGAAELHVISSYVGGIASQEIIKLATNQYVPIDNTFVFDGHTQESATFKL
;
A
#
# COMPACT_ATOMS: atom_id res chain seq x y z
N MET A 1 -1.41 6.13 2.12
CA MET A 1 -1.81 4.74 1.86
C MET A 1 -2.06 4.62 0.38
N ASP A 2 -1.52 3.60 -0.30
CA ASP A 2 -1.71 3.43 -1.74
C ASP A 2 -3.02 2.67 -2.04
N ILE A 3 -3.44 2.67 -3.31
CA ILE A 3 -4.73 2.10 -3.75
C ILE A 3 -4.81 0.57 -3.61
N ILE A 4 -3.65 -0.10 -3.64
CA ILE A 4 -3.56 -1.56 -3.50
C ILE A 4 -3.74 -1.93 -2.01
N ASP A 5 -3.10 -1.20 -1.10
CA ASP A 5 -3.23 -1.36 0.34
C ASP A 5 -4.65 -1.01 0.81
N GLU A 6 -5.26 0.05 0.26
CA GLU A 6 -6.66 0.39 0.51
C GLU A 6 -7.62 -0.73 0.05
N SER A 7 -7.36 -1.32 -1.12
CA SER A 7 -8.11 -2.48 -1.61
C SER A 7 -7.96 -3.69 -0.67
N CYS A 8 -6.79 -3.91 -0.10
CA CYS A 8 -6.55 -4.97 0.89
C CYS A 8 -7.36 -4.75 2.17
N TRP A 9 -7.50 -3.50 2.60
CA TRP A 9 -8.29 -3.15 3.78
C TRP A 9 -9.79 -3.41 3.55
N THR A 10 -10.30 -3.10 2.36
CA THR A 10 -11.66 -3.43 1.95
C THR A 10 -11.91 -4.94 1.99
N ILE A 11 -10.98 -5.77 1.49
CA ILE A 11 -11.06 -7.24 1.60
C ILE A 11 -11.16 -7.67 3.06
N LYS A 12 -10.33 -7.10 3.93
CA LYS A 12 -10.36 -7.45 5.36
C LYS A 12 -11.70 -7.12 6.00
N LYS A 13 -12.28 -5.96 5.67
CA LYS A 13 -13.59 -5.54 6.20
C LYS A 13 -14.71 -6.50 5.80
N GLU A 14 -14.70 -7.00 4.56
CA GLU A 14 -15.75 -7.89 4.06
C GLU A 14 -15.54 -9.37 4.41
N LYS A 15 -14.31 -9.88 4.29
CA LYS A 15 -13.99 -11.31 4.41
C LYS A 15 -13.34 -11.68 5.74
N GLY A 16 -13.09 -10.71 6.62
CA GLY A 16 -12.46 -10.93 7.93
C GLY A 16 -11.02 -11.44 7.86
N ARG A 17 -10.33 -11.23 6.72
CA ARG A 17 -8.94 -11.64 6.48
C ARG A 17 -8.30 -10.79 5.39
N PHE A 18 -6.98 -10.66 5.41
CA PHE A 18 -6.23 -10.03 4.32
C PHE A 18 -6.01 -11.00 3.14
N PRO A 19 -5.77 -10.50 1.92
CA PRO A 19 -5.38 -11.36 0.79
C PRO A 19 -4.07 -12.10 1.10
N GLY A 20 -3.95 -13.33 0.60
CA GLY A 20 -2.76 -14.17 0.85
C GLY A 20 -2.73 -14.88 2.20
N THR A 21 -3.75 -14.68 3.05
CA THR A 21 -3.83 -15.29 4.38
C THR A 21 -4.75 -16.52 4.42
N LYS A 22 -4.65 -17.33 5.49
CA LYS A 22 -5.54 -18.47 5.80
C LYS A 22 -5.57 -19.58 4.73
N ARG A 23 -4.44 -19.88 4.09
CA ARG A 23 -4.26 -20.99 3.11
C ARG A 23 -5.18 -20.90 1.88
N VAL A 24 -5.72 -19.72 1.58
CA VAL A 24 -6.40 -19.50 0.31
C VAL A 24 -5.35 -19.41 -0.80
N PRO A 25 -5.58 -20.03 -1.98
CA PRO A 25 -4.68 -19.88 -3.11
C PRO A 25 -4.48 -18.40 -3.48
N VAL A 26 -3.21 -17.99 -3.56
CA VAL A 26 -2.79 -16.62 -3.87
C VAL A 26 -3.41 -16.13 -5.19
N SER A 27 -3.60 -17.01 -6.17
CA SER A 27 -4.24 -16.69 -7.46
C SER A 27 -5.70 -16.23 -7.33
N ILE A 28 -6.46 -16.78 -6.38
CA ILE A 28 -7.86 -16.41 -6.14
C ILE A 28 -7.93 -15.03 -5.50
N ASP A 29 -7.10 -14.80 -4.49
CA ASP A 29 -7.04 -13.49 -3.83
C ASP A 29 -6.49 -12.41 -4.76
N ALA A 30 -5.56 -12.73 -5.66
CA ALA A 30 -5.05 -11.79 -6.66
C ALA A 30 -6.15 -11.34 -7.64
N GLN A 31 -6.99 -12.27 -8.09
CA GLN A 31 -8.14 -11.93 -8.95
C GLN A 31 -9.18 -11.07 -8.21
N ASP A 32 -9.43 -11.36 -6.93
CA ASP A 32 -10.34 -10.58 -6.10
C ASP A 32 -9.79 -9.18 -5.82
N LEU A 33 -8.50 -9.07 -5.52
CA LEU A 33 -7.80 -7.82 -5.29
C LEU A 33 -7.82 -6.95 -6.54
N ARG A 34 -7.54 -7.52 -7.71
CA ARG A 34 -7.58 -6.80 -8.99
C ARG A 34 -8.94 -6.12 -9.24
N LYS A 35 -10.04 -6.86 -9.06
CA LYS A 35 -11.39 -6.32 -9.24
C LYS A 35 -11.68 -5.14 -8.30
N ARG A 36 -11.13 -5.16 -7.09
CA ARG A 36 -11.31 -4.10 -6.09
C ARG A 36 -10.46 -2.88 -6.39
N VAL A 37 -9.22 -3.09 -6.84
CA VAL A 37 -8.37 -1.99 -7.32
C VAL A 37 -9.05 -1.29 -8.50
N GLU A 38 -9.58 -2.05 -9.47
CA GLU A 38 -10.34 -1.49 -10.60
C GLU A 38 -11.58 -0.70 -10.15
N ALA A 39 -12.27 -1.15 -9.09
CA ALA A 39 -13.42 -0.43 -8.53
C ALA A 39 -13.00 0.86 -7.82
N LEU A 40 -11.96 0.83 -6.98
CA LEU A 40 -11.46 2.01 -6.27
C LEU A 40 -10.90 3.06 -7.24
N ILE A 41 -10.21 2.65 -8.31
CA ILE A 41 -9.74 3.58 -9.34
C ILE A 41 -10.93 4.30 -9.97
N LYS A 42 -11.99 3.58 -10.32
CA LYS A 42 -13.22 4.17 -10.89
C LYS A 42 -13.90 5.16 -9.95
N GLU A 43 -13.86 4.90 -8.64
CA GLU A 43 -14.42 5.80 -7.62
C GLU A 43 -13.54 7.03 -7.36
N SER A 44 -12.23 6.89 -7.52
CA SER A 44 -11.25 7.94 -7.20
C SER A 44 -11.03 8.92 -8.36
N VAL A 45 -11.28 8.49 -9.59
CA VAL A 45 -11.13 9.31 -10.80
C VAL A 45 -12.37 10.18 -11.00
N LYS A 46 -12.17 11.47 -11.32
CA LYS A 46 -13.28 12.39 -11.62
C LYS A 46 -13.93 12.03 -12.96
N GLU A 47 -15.24 12.30 -13.10
CA GLU A 47 -15.93 12.13 -14.39
C GLU A 47 -15.17 12.89 -15.50
N ASN A 48 -14.69 12.16 -16.52
CA ASN A 48 -13.92 12.58 -17.71
C ASN A 48 -12.38 12.42 -17.69
N GLU A 49 -11.77 11.71 -16.74
CA GLU A 49 -10.35 11.31 -16.84
C GLU A 49 -10.19 9.88 -17.39
N ASP A 50 -9.20 9.68 -18.26
CA ASP A 50 -8.86 8.36 -18.79
C ASP A 50 -8.29 7.46 -17.69
N ILE A 51 -8.96 6.33 -17.45
CA ILE A 51 -8.60 5.33 -16.42
C ILE A 51 -7.46 4.43 -16.89
N GLU A 52 -7.35 4.20 -18.19
CA GLU A 52 -6.36 3.31 -18.82
C GLU A 52 -4.90 3.54 -18.40
N PRO A 53 -4.36 4.78 -18.36
CA PRO A 53 -2.97 4.99 -17.93
C PRO A 53 -2.74 4.62 -16.46
N ILE A 54 -3.73 4.86 -15.60
CA ILE A 54 -3.64 4.53 -14.16
C ILE A 54 -3.69 3.01 -13.99
N LEU A 55 -4.61 2.36 -14.69
CA LEU A 55 -4.74 0.90 -14.65
C LEU A 55 -3.50 0.20 -15.19
N HIS A 56 -2.88 0.73 -16.25
CA HIS A 56 -1.63 0.19 -16.79
C HIS A 56 -0.46 0.29 -15.80
N ASN A 57 -0.43 1.33 -14.96
CA ASN A 57 0.59 1.48 -13.92
C ASN A 57 0.39 0.51 -12.75
N VAL A 58 -0.82 -0.01 -12.55
CA VAL A 58 -1.07 -1.12 -11.62
C VAL A 58 -0.71 -2.43 -12.31
N THR A 59 0.52 -2.89 -12.09
CA THR A 59 1.00 -4.14 -12.68
C THR A 59 0.39 -5.36 -11.99
N ASP A 60 0.11 -6.41 -12.77
CA ASP A 60 -0.32 -7.71 -12.23
C ASP A 60 0.73 -8.31 -11.26
N SER A 61 2.01 -7.96 -11.43
CA SER A 61 3.08 -8.35 -10.51
C SER A 61 2.94 -7.70 -9.14
N ALA A 62 2.56 -6.41 -9.06
CA ALA A 62 2.33 -5.73 -7.78
C ALA A 62 1.16 -6.37 -7.00
N ILE A 63 0.07 -6.73 -7.70
CA ILE A 63 -1.08 -7.42 -7.11
C ILE A 63 -0.68 -8.81 -6.59
N ALA A 64 0.06 -9.57 -7.41
CA ALA A 64 0.56 -10.89 -7.01
C ALA A 64 1.50 -10.81 -5.81
N GLU A 65 2.37 -9.79 -5.78
CA GLU A 65 3.32 -9.58 -4.68
C GLU A 65 2.62 -9.19 -3.38
N MET A 66 1.57 -8.35 -3.45
CA MET A 66 0.74 -8.03 -2.30
C MET A 66 0.06 -9.28 -1.71
N CYS A 67 -0.44 -10.17 -2.57
CA CYS A 67 -1.02 -11.44 -2.13
C CYS A 67 0.07 -12.42 -1.62
N ARG A 68 1.28 -12.39 -2.18
CA ARG A 68 2.43 -13.19 -1.71
C ARG A 68 2.88 -12.74 -0.31
N PHE A 69 2.86 -11.43 -0.07
CA PHE A 69 3.22 -10.83 1.21
C PHE A 69 2.30 -11.28 2.34
N GLY A 70 1.00 -11.44 2.05
CA GLY A 70 0.06 -12.07 2.98
C GLY A 70 -0.08 -11.35 4.31
N ALA A 71 0.01 -10.02 4.32
CA ALA A 71 0.01 -9.17 5.52
C ALA A 71 1.05 -9.58 6.58
N ALA A 72 2.22 -10.06 6.14
CA ALA A 72 3.34 -10.33 7.02
C ALA A 72 3.93 -9.04 7.61
N GLU A 73 4.62 -9.12 8.75
CA GLU A 73 5.37 -7.99 9.30
C GLU A 73 6.85 -8.38 9.35
N LEU A 74 7.60 -7.99 8.32
CA LEU A 74 9.01 -8.35 8.21
C LEU A 74 9.85 -7.51 9.17
N HIS A 75 10.54 -8.17 10.10
CA HIS A 75 11.34 -7.52 11.14
C HIS A 75 12.29 -6.42 10.62
N VAL A 76 12.94 -6.64 9.48
CA VAL A 76 13.86 -5.67 8.87
C VAL A 76 13.12 -4.42 8.41
N ILE A 77 11.97 -4.59 7.74
CA ILE A 77 11.14 -3.47 7.28
C ILE A 77 10.54 -2.72 8.47
N SER A 78 10.01 -3.43 9.47
CA SER A 78 9.49 -2.83 10.70
C SER A 78 10.56 -2.05 11.47
N SER A 79 11.79 -2.56 11.55
CA SER A 79 12.90 -1.88 12.22
C SER A 79 13.31 -0.60 11.47
N TYR A 80 13.37 -0.66 10.15
CA TYR A 80 13.67 0.49 9.31
C TYR A 80 12.62 1.59 9.44
N VAL A 81 11.34 1.26 9.26
CA VAL A 81 10.22 2.20 9.39
C VAL A 81 10.12 2.74 10.83
N GLY A 82 10.37 1.90 11.84
CA GLY A 82 10.40 2.31 13.24
C GLY A 82 11.49 3.35 13.55
N GLY A 83 12.66 3.24 12.91
CA GLY A 83 13.73 4.23 13.01
C GLY A 83 13.32 5.58 12.42
N ILE A 84 12.73 5.59 11.23
CA ILE A 84 12.21 6.81 10.59
C ILE A 84 11.13 7.45 11.46
N ALA A 85 10.12 6.67 11.87
CA ALA A 85 9.03 7.16 12.70
C ALA A 85 9.51 7.74 14.03
N SER A 86 10.49 7.08 14.69
CA SER A 86 11.09 7.58 15.93
C SER A 86 11.76 8.94 15.72
N GLN A 87 12.49 9.12 14.61
CA GLN A 87 13.11 10.39 14.29
C GLN A 87 12.06 11.48 14.01
N GLU A 88 11.00 11.17 13.27
CA GLU A 88 9.90 12.13 13.04
C GLU A 88 9.26 12.59 14.34
N ILE A 89 9.06 11.68 15.30
CA ILE A 89 8.55 12.02 16.64
C ILE A 89 9.52 12.97 17.36
N ILE A 90 10.83 12.72 17.30
CA ILE A 90 11.83 13.61 17.93
C ILE A 90 11.79 15.00 17.32
N LYS A 91 11.67 15.11 15.98
CA LYS A 91 11.54 16.40 15.29
C LYS A 91 10.34 17.20 15.82
N LEU A 92 9.19 16.54 15.92
CA LEU A 92 7.96 17.15 16.44
C LEU A 92 8.09 17.54 17.92
N ALA A 93 8.65 16.67 18.76
CA ALA A 93 8.77 16.90 20.19
C ALA A 93 9.74 18.05 20.53
N THR A 94 10.83 18.16 19.77
CA THR A 94 11.87 19.17 20.01
C THR A 94 11.63 20.48 19.26
N ASN A 95 10.70 20.48 18.30
CA ASN A 95 10.56 21.54 17.30
C ASN A 95 11.89 21.85 16.58
N GLN A 96 12.72 20.82 16.39
CA GLN A 96 13.97 20.91 15.66
C GLN A 96 13.84 20.12 14.36
N TYR A 97 14.45 20.64 13.30
CA TYR A 97 14.39 20.10 11.93
C TYR A 97 13.00 20.19 11.28
N VAL A 98 12.92 19.79 10.01
CA VAL A 98 11.69 19.80 9.21
C VAL A 98 11.12 18.37 9.14
N PRO A 99 9.87 18.14 9.58
CA PRO A 99 9.21 16.85 9.46
C PRO A 99 8.84 16.56 7.99
N ILE A 100 8.65 15.29 7.67
CA ILE A 100 8.15 14.85 6.37
C ILE A 100 6.74 15.42 6.15
N ASP A 101 6.48 15.99 4.97
CA ASP A 101 5.16 16.54 4.63
C ASP A 101 4.23 15.42 4.17
N ASN A 102 3.26 15.08 5.04
CA ASN A 102 2.15 14.17 4.77
C ASN A 102 2.50 12.66 4.73
N THR A 103 2.69 12.05 3.56
CA THR A 103 2.78 10.58 3.43
C THR A 103 4.13 10.13 2.91
N PHE A 104 4.82 9.26 3.66
CA PHE A 104 6.05 8.61 3.24
C PHE A 104 5.78 7.15 2.84
N VAL A 105 6.27 6.74 1.67
CA VAL A 105 6.19 5.36 1.18
C VAL A 105 7.60 4.83 0.94
N PHE A 106 7.86 3.62 1.42
CA PHE A 106 9.13 2.91 1.23
C PHE A 106 8.85 1.55 0.58
N ASP A 107 9.50 1.29 -0.54
CA ASP A 107 9.49 0.00 -1.21
C ASP A 107 10.74 -0.81 -0.80
N GLY A 108 10.53 -1.86 -0.01
CA GLY A 108 11.59 -2.75 0.43
C GLY A 108 12.16 -3.66 -0.67
N HIS A 109 11.46 -3.81 -1.80
CA HIS A 109 11.93 -4.62 -2.94
C HIS A 109 13.00 -3.88 -3.75
N THR A 110 12.73 -2.63 -4.11
CA THR A 110 13.65 -1.76 -4.88
C THR A 110 14.59 -0.96 -3.99
N GLN A 111 14.32 -0.88 -2.68
CA GLN A 111 15.01 -0.03 -1.71
C GLN A 111 14.86 1.47 -2.01
N GLU A 112 13.75 1.85 -2.67
CA GLU A 112 13.43 3.23 -2.99
C GLU A 112 12.37 3.79 -2.03
N SER A 113 12.34 5.11 -1.87
CA SER A 113 11.35 5.80 -1.06
C SER A 113 10.89 7.08 -1.73
N ALA A 114 9.62 7.43 -1.52
CA ALA A 114 9.04 8.66 -2.02
C ALA A 114 8.12 9.30 -0.97
N THR A 115 7.98 10.63 -1.03
CA THR A 115 7.07 11.40 -0.18
C THR A 115 5.99 12.02 -1.05
N PHE A 116 4.74 11.88 -0.62
CA PHE A 116 3.55 12.34 -1.34
C PHE A 116 2.69 13.23 -0.47
N LYS A 117 2.29 14.37 -1.04
CA LYS A 117 1.25 15.23 -0.51
C LYS A 117 -0.07 14.81 -1.14
N LEU A 118 -0.90 14.14 -0.33
CA LEU A 118 -2.19 13.56 -0.71
C LEU A 118 -3.31 14.55 -0.41
#